data_AF-A0A521Q6H2-F1
#
_entry.id   AF-A0A521Q6H2-F1
#
_cell.length_a   1.000
_cell.length_b   1.000
_cell.length_c   1.000
_cell.angle_alpha   90.00
_cell.angle_beta   90.00
_cell.angle_gamma   90.00
#
_symmetry.space_group_name_H-M   'P 1'
#
loop_
_entity.id
_entity.type
_entity.pdbx_description
1 polymer ?
#
loop_
_entity_poly.entity_id
_entity_poly.type
_entity_poly.pdbx_seq_one_letter_code
_entity_poly.pdbx_strand_id
1 'polypeptide(L)'
;MWEIYGRNNNALAIQTTVEKLKDNISATNLAGHSLLLKNVIYQRADEVLGVLPYEECFFRKRPHFSFEQEVRISLDTYSKHSPTKNTAYGHELPVHINGLIEKILVHPDSPDWFLDVINSITTKYEVHAPVIRGEYGTK
;
A
#
# COMPACT_ATOMS: atom_id res chain seq x y z
N MET A 1 7.49 -8.49 -9.48
CA MET A 1 7.27 -8.25 -8.04
C MET A 1 8.29 -9.00 -7.20
N TRP A 2 8.34 -10.33 -7.25
CA TRP A 2 9.28 -11.16 -6.48
C TRP A 2 10.75 -10.80 -6.73
N GLU A 3 11.16 -10.62 -7.99
CA GLU A 3 12.53 -10.22 -8.33
C GLU A 3 12.99 -8.87 -7.73
N ILE A 4 12.04 -7.97 -7.45
CA ILE A 4 12.34 -6.62 -6.95
C ILE A 4 12.20 -6.57 -5.42
N TYR A 5 11.12 -7.11 -4.87
CA TYR A 5 10.73 -6.96 -3.46
C TYR A 5 10.83 -8.24 -2.63
N GLY A 6 10.83 -9.41 -3.28
CA GLY A 6 10.86 -10.72 -2.63
C GLY A 6 12.03 -11.56 -3.12
N ARG A 7 13.22 -10.96 -3.23
CA ARG A 7 14.43 -11.65 -3.72
C ARG A 7 14.83 -12.85 -2.87
N ASN A 8 14.45 -12.84 -1.60
CA ASN A 8 14.55 -14.02 -0.76
C ASN A 8 13.29 -14.86 -0.91
N ASN A 9 13.46 -16.17 -0.84
CA ASN A 9 12.32 -17.09 -0.86
C ASN A 9 11.48 -17.03 0.44
N ASN A 10 11.82 -16.23 1.44
CA ASN A 10 10.98 -15.96 2.61
C ASN A 10 10.25 -14.62 2.44
N ALA A 11 9.46 -14.51 1.39
CA ALA A 11 8.69 -13.32 1.05
C ALA A 11 7.21 -13.66 0.84
N LEU A 12 6.34 -12.68 1.05
CA LEU A 12 4.93 -12.77 0.71
C LEU A 12 4.44 -11.44 0.15
N ALA A 13 3.30 -11.48 -0.53
CA ALA A 13 2.57 -10.32 -1.00
C ALA A 13 1.13 -10.40 -0.52
N ILE A 14 0.58 -9.27 -0.11
CA ILE A 14 -0.84 -9.11 0.22
C ILE A 14 -1.51 -8.52 -1.01
N GLN A 15 -2.52 -9.22 -1.53
CA GLN A 15 -3.30 -8.77 -2.68
C GLN A 15 -4.61 -8.13 -2.22
N THR A 16 -4.97 -7.02 -2.87
CA THR A 16 -6.25 -6.33 -2.71
C THR A 16 -6.60 -5.60 -4.01
N THR A 17 -7.78 -4.97 -4.07
CA THR A 17 -8.22 -4.11 -5.16
C THR A 17 -8.49 -2.69 -4.67
N VAL A 18 -8.50 -1.71 -5.58
CA VAL A 18 -8.86 -0.32 -5.25
C VAL A 18 -10.28 -0.23 -4.68
N GLU A 19 -11.20 -1.07 -5.16
CA GLU A 19 -12.58 -1.16 -4.67
C GLU A 19 -12.61 -1.69 -3.22
N LYS A 20 -11.97 -2.84 -2.96
CA LYS A 20 -11.85 -3.38 -1.59
C LYS A 20 -11.20 -2.39 -0.63
N LEU A 21 -10.20 -1.64 -1.09
CA LEU A 21 -9.59 -0.58 -0.29
C LEU A 21 -10.61 0.50 0.09
N LYS A 22 -11.38 1.02 -0.87
CA LYS A 22 -12.41 2.05 -0.61
C LYS A 22 -13.49 1.54 0.35
N ASP A 23 -13.93 0.30 0.17
CA ASP A 23 -15.06 -0.26 0.91
C ASP A 23 -14.72 -0.67 2.33
N ASN A 24 -13.43 -0.87 2.64
CA ASN A 24 -12.98 -1.43 3.92
C ASN A 24 -12.12 -0.47 4.76
N ILE A 25 -11.93 0.77 4.31
CA ILE A 25 -11.30 1.82 5.13
C ILE A 25 -12.37 2.74 5.70
N SER A 26 -12.18 3.20 6.94
CA SER A 26 -13.07 4.18 7.56
C SER A 26 -12.31 5.47 7.85
N ALA A 27 -12.72 6.56 7.19
CA ALA A 27 -12.17 7.89 7.43
C ALA A 27 -12.85 8.65 8.58
N THR A 28 -13.82 8.03 9.28
CA THR A 28 -14.71 8.70 10.24
C THR A 28 -13.95 9.36 11.41
N ASN A 29 -12.82 8.79 11.81
CA ASN A 29 -11.99 9.30 12.91
C ASN A 29 -10.75 10.08 12.42
N LEU A 30 -10.62 10.30 11.10
CA LEU A 30 -9.51 11.06 10.55
C LEU A 30 -9.84 12.56 10.55
N ALA A 31 -8.96 13.34 11.17
CA ALA A 31 -8.98 14.79 11.10
C ALA A 31 -7.87 15.26 10.14
N GLY A 32 -8.26 16.02 9.11
CA GLY A 32 -7.35 16.54 8.10
C GLY A 32 -8.08 17.46 7.13
N HIS A 33 -7.33 18.04 6.20
CA HIS A 33 -7.85 18.87 5.12
C HIS A 33 -8.34 18.04 3.94
N SER A 34 -7.68 16.93 3.62
CA SER A 34 -8.06 16.06 2.51
C SER A 34 -7.59 14.61 2.73
N LEU A 35 -8.35 13.67 2.19
CA LEU A 35 -7.97 12.26 2.07
C LEU A 35 -8.15 11.84 0.61
N LEU A 36 -7.03 11.63 -0.09
CA LEU A 36 -7.01 11.34 -1.52
C LEU A 36 -6.57 9.91 -1.79
N LEU A 37 -7.28 9.23 -2.69
CA LEU A 37 -6.90 7.93 -3.25
C LEU A 37 -6.75 8.06 -4.76
N LYS A 38 -5.53 8.01 -5.28
CA LYS A 38 -5.23 8.24 -6.70
C LYS A 38 -4.11 7.34 -7.21
N ASN A 39 -4.11 7.10 -8.52
CA ASN A 39 -2.96 6.52 -9.23
C ASN A 39 -1.77 7.49 -9.19
N VAL A 40 -0.56 6.94 -9.15
CA VAL A 40 0.67 7.72 -9.32
C VAL A 40 0.89 8.04 -10.80
N ILE A 41 1.19 9.30 -11.09
CA ILE A 41 1.60 9.79 -12.40
C ILE A 41 3.11 9.64 -12.54
N TYR A 42 3.54 8.93 -13.58
CA TYR A 42 4.95 8.70 -13.86
C TYR A 42 5.47 9.67 -14.91
N GLN A 43 6.14 10.74 -14.48
CA GLN A 43 6.67 11.78 -15.37
C GLN A 43 7.95 12.38 -14.82
N ARG A 44 8.77 12.99 -15.68
CA ARG A 44 9.96 13.72 -15.27
C ARG A 44 9.60 15.10 -14.70
N ALA A 45 10.52 15.67 -13.93
CA ALA A 45 10.30 16.96 -13.28
C ALA A 45 10.24 18.13 -14.29
N ASP A 46 10.99 18.05 -15.38
CA ASP A 46 11.00 19.01 -16.49
C ASP A 46 9.71 18.98 -17.34
N GLU A 47 8.93 17.90 -17.25
CA GLU A 47 7.63 17.77 -17.94
C GLU A 47 6.47 18.39 -17.14
N VAL A 48 6.73 18.82 -15.90
CA VAL A 48 5.74 19.51 -15.07
C VAL A 48 5.57 20.95 -15.56
N LEU A 49 4.38 21.29 -16.03
CA LEU A 49 4.04 22.66 -16.42
C LEU A 49 3.54 23.46 -15.21
N GLY A 50 4.13 24.65 -15.00
CA GLY A 50 3.69 25.59 -13.96
C GLY A 50 3.99 25.13 -12.53
N VAL A 51 3.24 25.73 -11.58
CA VAL A 51 3.37 25.40 -10.14
C VAL A 51 2.40 24.27 -9.80
N LEU A 52 2.94 23.16 -9.27
CA LEU A 52 2.10 22.06 -8.82
C LEU A 52 1.39 22.38 -7.51
N PRO A 53 0.12 21.97 -7.35
CA PRO A 53 -0.50 21.88 -6.04
C PRO A 53 0.32 20.97 -5.12
N TYR A 54 0.42 21.34 -3.84
CA TYR A 54 1.20 20.61 -2.84
C TYR A 54 0.86 19.11 -2.79
N GLU A 55 -0.42 18.75 -2.78
CA GLU A 55 -0.87 17.36 -2.70
C GLU A 55 -0.46 16.53 -3.92
N GLU A 56 -0.39 17.14 -5.10
CA GLU A 56 -0.06 16.45 -6.35
C GLU A 56 1.41 15.98 -6.39
N CYS A 57 2.28 16.55 -5.55
CA CYS A 57 3.66 16.08 -5.40
C CYS A 57 3.71 14.64 -4.86
N PHE A 58 2.76 14.24 -4.00
CA PHE A 58 2.72 12.90 -3.41
C PHE A 58 2.17 11.82 -4.36
N PHE A 59 1.66 12.21 -5.52
CA PHE A 59 1.13 11.30 -6.54
C PHE A 59 1.98 11.29 -7.80
N ARG A 60 3.26 11.67 -7.70
CA ARG A 60 4.19 11.72 -8.83
C ARG A 60 5.45 10.92 -8.55
N LYS A 61 5.95 10.22 -9.57
CA LYS A 61 7.19 9.45 -9.50
C LYS A 61 7.93 9.50 -10.82
N ARG A 62 9.23 9.23 -10.81
CA ARG A 62 10.06 9.24 -12.01
C ARG A 62 9.63 8.11 -12.97
N PRO A 63 9.70 8.30 -14.30
CA PRO A 63 9.24 7.30 -15.27
C PRO A 63 9.90 5.93 -15.16
N HIS A 64 11.14 5.84 -14.68
CA HIS A 64 11.82 4.56 -14.50
C HIS A 64 11.17 3.64 -13.45
N PHE A 65 10.26 4.15 -12.63
CA PHE A 65 9.48 3.37 -11.67
C PHE A 65 8.07 3.03 -12.18
N SER A 66 7.74 3.32 -13.45
CA SER A 66 6.40 3.10 -13.99
C SER A 66 5.95 1.64 -13.94
N PHE A 67 6.89 0.69 -13.86
CA PHE A 67 6.57 -0.73 -13.66
C PHE A 67 5.84 -1.03 -12.34
N GLU A 68 5.86 -0.13 -11.36
CA GLU A 68 5.21 -0.33 -10.06
C GLU A 68 3.68 -0.13 -10.13
N GLN A 69 3.18 0.68 -11.07
CA GLN A 69 1.74 0.96 -11.25
C GLN A 69 1.00 1.30 -9.93
N GLU A 70 1.66 2.07 -9.06
CA GLU A 70 1.19 2.44 -7.73
C GLU A 70 -0.16 3.19 -7.71
N VAL A 71 -0.96 2.85 -6.69
CA VAL A 71 -2.05 3.65 -6.14
C VAL A 71 -1.65 4.10 -4.74
N ARG A 72 -1.92 5.36 -4.38
CA ARG A 72 -1.62 5.91 -3.05
C ARG A 72 -2.86 6.42 -2.36
N ILE A 73 -2.89 6.28 -1.05
CA ILE A 73 -3.75 7.05 -0.16
C ILE A 73 -2.91 8.12 0.54
N SER A 74 -3.36 9.37 0.55
CA SER A 74 -2.65 10.49 1.19
C SER A 74 -3.62 11.30 2.03
N LEU A 75 -3.27 11.53 3.29
CA LEU A 75 -3.98 12.39 4.23
C LEU A 75 -3.17 13.67 4.41
N ASP A 76 -3.74 14.82 4.05
CA ASP A 76 -3.14 16.12 4.39
C ASP A 76 -3.69 16.61 5.73
N THR A 77 -2.80 16.81 6.70
CA THR A 77 -3.13 17.40 8.01
C THR A 77 -2.42 18.72 8.26
N TYR A 78 -1.70 19.25 7.26
CA TYR A 78 -0.91 20.45 7.40
C TYR A 78 -1.76 21.72 7.34
N SER A 79 -1.85 22.44 8.47
CA SER A 79 -2.51 23.75 8.52
C SER A 79 -1.59 24.87 8.08
N LYS A 80 -1.92 25.53 6.96
CA LYS A 80 -1.24 26.77 6.50
C LYS A 80 -1.50 27.96 7.43
N HIS A 81 -2.64 27.98 8.13
CA HIS A 81 -3.06 29.09 8.99
C HIS A 81 -2.45 29.02 10.39
N SER A 82 -2.15 27.81 10.87
CA SER A 82 -1.52 27.57 12.17
C SER A 82 -0.46 26.47 12.03
N PRO A 83 0.65 26.75 11.32
CA PRO A 83 1.69 25.76 11.09
C PRO A 83 2.37 25.45 12.43
N THR A 84 2.46 24.17 12.77
CA THR A 84 3.12 23.70 13.98
C THR A 84 4.06 22.55 13.65
N LYS A 85 5.19 22.47 14.36
CA LYS A 85 6.07 21.30 14.34
C LYS A 85 5.57 20.18 15.25
N ASN A 86 4.57 20.48 16.09
CA ASN A 86 3.96 19.51 16.99
C ASN A 86 2.86 18.73 16.27
N THR A 87 3.25 17.98 15.23
CA THR A 87 2.36 17.08 14.49
C THR A 87 2.43 15.68 15.10
N ALA A 88 1.31 14.95 15.08
CA ALA A 88 1.32 13.54 15.46
C ALA A 88 2.29 12.74 14.58
N TYR A 89 2.91 11.68 15.13
CA TYR A 89 3.80 10.80 14.36
C TYR A 89 3.07 10.00 13.28
N GLY A 90 1.74 9.85 13.42
CA GLY A 90 0.89 9.15 12.46
C GLY A 90 -0.58 9.30 12.82
N HIS A 91 -1.44 8.88 11.90
CA HIS A 91 -2.88 8.84 12.08
C HIS A 91 -3.37 7.40 11.91
N GLU A 92 -4.27 6.97 12.79
CA GLU A 92 -4.90 5.66 12.67
C GLU A 92 -5.99 5.72 11.60
N LEU A 93 -5.86 4.89 10.56
CA LEU A 93 -6.91 4.63 9.59
C LEU A 93 -7.51 3.25 9.93
N PRO A 94 -8.72 3.19 10.53
CA PRO A 94 -9.39 1.91 10.77
C PRO A 94 -9.65 1.16 9.47
N VAL A 95 -9.36 -0.15 9.49
CA VAL A 95 -9.50 -1.04 8.32
C VAL A 95 -10.18 -2.34 8.73
N HIS A 96 -11.17 -2.77 7.94
CA HIS A 96 -11.72 -4.11 8.02
C HIS A 96 -10.85 -5.09 7.20
N ILE A 97 -9.86 -5.71 7.87
CA ILE A 97 -8.83 -6.54 7.23
C ILE A 97 -9.43 -7.68 6.39
N ASN A 98 -10.46 -8.36 6.90
CA ASN A 98 -11.07 -9.51 6.23
C ASN A 98 -11.91 -9.16 5.00
N GLY A 99 -12.34 -7.92 4.84
CA GLY A 99 -12.92 -7.45 3.58
C GLY A 99 -11.87 -6.85 2.63
N LEU A 100 -10.80 -6.28 3.19
CA LEU A 100 -9.70 -5.66 2.44
C LEU A 100 -8.83 -6.69 1.73
N ILE A 101 -8.29 -7.67 2.45
CA ILE A 101 -7.33 -8.62 1.89
C ILE A 101 -8.08 -9.62 1.02
N GLU A 102 -7.69 -9.71 -0.25
CA GLU A 102 -8.26 -10.69 -1.17
C GLU A 102 -7.53 -12.03 -1.05
N LYS A 103 -6.19 -12.01 -1.08
CA LYS A 103 -5.34 -13.19 -1.00
C LYS A 103 -4.00 -12.84 -0.37
N ILE A 104 -3.38 -13.83 0.25
CA ILE A 104 -1.99 -13.78 0.70
C ILE A 104 -1.19 -14.71 -0.20
N LEU A 105 -0.26 -14.15 -0.97
CA LEU A 105 0.59 -14.87 -1.90
C LEU A 105 1.94 -15.10 -1.22
N VAL A 106 2.29 -16.35 -0.93
CA VAL A 106 3.63 -16.73 -0.47
C VAL A 106 4.54 -16.89 -1.68
N HIS A 107 5.81 -16.47 -1.59
CA HIS A 107 6.74 -16.62 -2.69
C HIS A 107 6.76 -18.09 -3.19
N PRO A 108 6.69 -18.35 -4.51
CA PRO A 108 6.55 -19.71 -5.03
C PRO A 108 7.67 -20.64 -4.57
N ASP A 109 8.90 -20.13 -4.55
CA ASP A 109 10.09 -20.88 -4.13
C ASP A 109 10.29 -20.93 -2.61
N SER A 110 9.31 -20.45 -1.81
CA SER A 110 9.37 -20.54 -0.35
C SER A 110 9.41 -22.00 0.11
N PRO A 111 10.22 -22.34 1.13
CA PRO A 111 10.14 -23.65 1.76
C PRO A 111 8.78 -23.83 2.45
N ASP A 112 8.31 -25.09 2.59
CA ASP A 112 6.99 -25.39 3.17
C ASP A 112 6.82 -24.86 4.60
N TRP A 113 7.86 -24.90 5.42
CA TRP A 113 7.81 -24.37 6.78
C TRP A 113 7.42 -22.89 6.81
N PHE A 114 7.78 -22.11 5.79
CA PHE A 114 7.44 -20.69 5.74
C PHE A 114 5.95 -20.52 5.48
N LEU A 115 5.37 -21.32 4.57
CA LEU A 115 3.93 -21.37 4.34
C LEU A 115 3.17 -21.76 5.61
N ASP A 116 3.67 -22.74 6.37
CA ASP A 116 3.07 -23.16 7.64
C ASP A 116 3.08 -22.03 8.68
N VAL A 117 4.18 -21.28 8.78
CA VAL A 117 4.29 -20.10 9.64
C VAL A 117 3.26 -19.03 9.24
N ILE A 118 3.09 -18.75 7.95
CA ILE A 118 2.09 -17.78 7.48
C ILE A 118 0.68 -18.25 7.83
N ASN A 119 0.35 -19.54 7.62
CA ASN A 119 -0.95 -20.11 8.00
C ASN A 119 -1.22 -20.04 9.51
N SER A 120 -0.19 -20.27 10.32
CA SER A 120 -0.29 -20.14 11.78
C SER A 120 -0.59 -18.69 12.19
N ILE A 121 0.09 -17.72 11.56
CA ILE A 121 -0.13 -16.28 11.80
C ILE A 121 -1.54 -15.87 11.38
N THR A 122 -1.99 -16.24 10.18
CA THR A 122 -3.34 -15.87 9.71
C THR A 122 -4.43 -16.46 10.60
N THR A 123 -4.24 -17.69 11.09
CA THR A 123 -5.16 -18.31 12.06
C THR A 123 -5.16 -17.54 13.39
N LYS A 124 -3.98 -17.21 13.93
CA LYS A 124 -3.84 -16.50 15.21
C LYS A 124 -4.49 -15.11 15.21
N TYR A 125 -4.41 -14.41 14.08
CA TYR A 125 -4.96 -13.06 13.91
C TYR A 125 -6.30 -13.04 13.18
N GLU A 126 -6.94 -14.20 13.00
CA GLU A 126 -8.27 -14.35 12.36
C GLU A 126 -8.34 -13.68 10.97
N VAL A 127 -7.27 -13.82 10.18
CA VAL A 127 -7.22 -13.36 8.79
C VAL A 127 -7.75 -14.48 7.89
N HIS A 128 -8.93 -14.27 7.32
CA HIS A 128 -9.67 -15.28 6.57
C HIS A 128 -9.26 -15.41 5.09
N ALA A 129 -8.47 -14.46 4.59
CA ALA A 129 -8.00 -14.48 3.22
C ALA A 129 -7.17 -15.76 2.96
N PRO A 130 -7.35 -16.42 1.80
CA PRO A 130 -6.63 -17.64 1.47
C PRO A 130 -5.12 -17.35 1.36
N VAL A 131 -4.32 -18.23 1.95
CA VAL A 131 -2.86 -18.27 1.81
C VAL A 131 -2.51 -19.28 0.73
N ILE A 132 -1.93 -18.81 -0.37
CA ILE A 132 -1.54 -19.66 -1.51
C ILE A 132 -0.13 -19.31 -1.98
N ARG A 133 0.54 -20.25 -2.65
CA ARG A 133 1.80 -19.96 -3.33
C ARG A 133 1.55 -19.08 -4.56
N GLY A 134 2.46 -18.14 -4.80
CA GLY A 134 2.50 -17.37 -6.05
C GLY A 134 2.85 -18.25 -7.24
N GLU A 135 2.69 -17.72 -8.45
CA GLU A 135 2.84 -18.51 -9.68
C GLU A 135 4.26 -18.51 -10.27
N TYR A 136 4.99 -17.40 -10.12
CA TYR A 136 6.30 -17.19 -10.78
C TYR A 136 7.38 -16.82 -9.78
N GLY A 137 8.47 -17.59 -9.76
CA GLY A 137 9.62 -17.35 -8.87
C GLY A 137 10.68 -16.45 -9.45
N THR A 138 11.81 -16.39 -8.76
CA THR A 138 13.04 -15.74 -9.22
C THR A 138 13.93 -16.79 -9.88
N LYS A 139 13.58 -17.21 -11.10
CA LYS A 139 14.49 -18.01 -11.94
C LYS A 139 15.53 -17.12 -12.60
#